data_AF-A0A5K0YWJ0-F1
#
_entry.id   AF-A0A5K0YWJ0-F1
#
_cell.length_a   1.000
_cell.length_b   1.000
_cell.length_c   1.000
_cell.angle_alpha   90.00
_cell.angle_beta   90.00
_cell.angle_gamma   90.00
#
_symmetry.space_group_name_H-M   'P 1'
#
loop_
_entity.id
_entity.type
_entity.pdbx_description
1 polymer ?
#
loop_
_entity_poly.entity_id
_entity_poly.type
_entity_poly.pdbx_seq_one_letter_code
_entity_poly.pdbx_strand_id
1 'polypeptide(L)'
;IKNFYQRRRSERTLSVPLQGDRVPLYGAASAFTTSGQPDHNIPVNLSFVVRSKAFVLGRLVRPRFSIEVQCSVVMDPTKLGTSVSLHSSCQLL
;
A
#
# COMPACT_ATOMS: atom_id res chain seq x y z
N ILE A 1 -0.05 -14.03 0.75
CA ILE A 1 -0.73 -14.21 2.06
C ILE A 1 -1.12 -15.67 2.18
N LYS A 2 -0.79 -16.34 3.30
CA LYS A 2 -1.21 -17.74 3.51
C LYS A 2 -2.72 -17.79 3.74
N ASN A 3 -3.39 -18.82 3.23
CA ASN A 3 -4.81 -19.05 3.52
C ASN A 3 -4.98 -19.21 5.04
N PHE A 4 -6.02 -18.58 5.60
CA PHE A 4 -6.31 -18.64 7.03
C PHE A 4 -7.81 -18.83 7.26
N TYR A 5 -8.14 -19.39 8.42
CA TYR A 5 -9.50 -19.48 8.91
C TYR A 5 -9.79 -18.32 9.86
N GLN A 6 -10.97 -17.71 9.72
CA GLN A 6 -11.47 -16.65 10.59
C GLN A 6 -12.84 -17.05 11.13
N ARG A 7 -13.02 -17.00 12.45
CA ARG A 7 -14.32 -17.31 13.08
C ARG A 7 -15.36 -16.24 12.74
N ARG A 8 -16.63 -16.60 12.84
CA ARG A 8 -17.73 -15.64 12.69
C ARG A 8 -17.62 -14.57 13.78
N ARG A 9 -17.78 -13.29 13.40
CA ARG A 9 -17.66 -12.10 14.29
C ARG A 9 -16.28 -11.90 14.93
N SER A 10 -15.22 -12.48 14.38
CA SER A 10 -13.86 -12.13 14.79
C SER A 10 -13.18 -11.30 13.72
N GLU A 11 -12.26 -10.44 14.13
CA GLU A 11 -11.41 -9.66 13.23
C GLU A 11 -9.96 -10.16 13.30
N ARG A 12 -9.18 -9.88 12.25
CA ARG A 12 -7.76 -10.23 12.20
C ARG A 12 -7.03 -9.15 11.43
N THR A 13 -6.03 -8.56 12.08
CA THR A 13 -5.13 -7.61 11.45
C THR A 13 -4.10 -8.36 10.60
N LEU A 14 -3.92 -7.92 9.35
CA LEU A 14 -2.89 -8.42 8.45
C LEU A 14 -1.92 -7.29 8.14
N SER A 15 -0.63 -7.56 8.28
CA SER A 15 0.42 -6.64 7.82
C SER A 15 0.92 -7.11 6.45
N VAL A 16 0.87 -6.23 5.46
CA VAL A 16 1.27 -6.50 4.08
C VAL A 16 2.23 -5.41 3.64
N PRO A 17 3.52 -5.72 3.41
CA PRO A 17 4.44 -4.74 2.85
C PRO A 17 4.09 -4.48 1.38
N LEU A 18 4.01 -3.21 1.01
CA LEU A 18 3.91 -2.77 -0.38
C LEU A 18 5.31 -2.39 -0.84
N GLN A 19 5.76 -2.99 -1.94
CA GLN A 19 7.05 -2.69 -2.55
C GLN A 19 6.82 -2.18 -3.97
N GLY A 20 7.18 -0.92 -4.21
CA GLY A 20 7.29 -0.37 -5.55
C GLY A 20 8.72 -0.60 -6.07
N ASP A 21 8.86 -1.33 -7.17
CA ASP A 21 10.14 -1.43 -7.88
C ASP A 21 10.11 -0.53 -9.11
N ARG A 22 11.19 0.23 -9.32
CA ARG A 22 11.37 1.15 -10.46
C ARG A 22 10.15 2.06 -10.72
N VAL A 23 9.58 2.63 -9.66
CA VAL A 23 8.44 3.56 -9.77
C VAL A 23 8.90 4.80 -10.57
N PRO A 24 8.34 5.07 -11.75
CA PRO A 24 8.79 6.18 -12.57
C PRO A 24 8.35 7.51 -11.93
N LEU A 25 9.30 8.43 -11.78
CA LEU A 25 9.07 9.77 -11.26
C LEU A 25 9.24 10.77 -12.40
N TYR A 26 8.23 10.83 -13.26
CA TYR A 26 8.23 11.73 -14.42
C TYR A 26 8.29 13.19 -13.96
N GLY A 27 9.28 13.93 -14.45
CA GLY A 27 9.49 15.35 -14.12
C GLY A 27 10.01 15.62 -12.70
N ALA A 28 10.07 14.60 -11.83
CA ALA A 28 10.50 14.72 -10.44
C ALA A 28 11.86 14.06 -10.16
N ALA A 29 12.51 13.49 -11.19
CA ALA A 29 13.83 12.87 -11.07
C ALA A 29 14.92 13.84 -10.60
N SER A 30 14.81 15.13 -10.93
CA SER A 30 15.75 16.18 -10.49
C SER A 30 15.72 16.44 -8.98
N ALA A 31 14.64 16.09 -8.28
CA ALA A 31 14.54 16.25 -6.83
C ALA A 31 15.27 15.13 -6.05
N PHE A 32 15.64 14.03 -6.72
CA PHE A 32 16.35 12.89 -6.14
C PHE A 32 17.80 12.77 -6.62
N THR A 33 18.37 13.79 -7.28
CA THR A 33 19.74 13.71 -7.81
C THR A 33 20.77 13.55 -6.69
N THR A 34 21.64 12.56 -6.87
CA THR A 34 22.76 12.16 -6.00
C THR A 34 23.81 13.26 -5.75
N SER A 35 23.69 14.42 -6.39
CA SER A 35 24.57 15.57 -6.22
C SER A 35 24.10 16.49 -5.07
N GLY A 36 24.22 15.98 -3.84
CA GLY A 36 24.57 16.82 -2.70
C GLY A 36 23.48 17.55 -1.91
N GLN A 37 22.23 17.62 -2.38
CA GLN A 37 21.18 18.30 -1.59
C GLN A 37 19.79 17.66 -1.73
N PRO A 38 19.20 17.14 -0.62
CA PRO A 38 17.88 16.53 -0.61
C PRO A 38 16.82 17.63 -0.48
N ASP A 39 16.69 18.51 -1.48
CA ASP A 39 16.01 19.77 -1.19
C ASP A 39 14.48 19.65 -1.09
N HIS A 40 13.84 18.64 -1.72
CA HIS A 40 12.38 18.59 -1.77
C HIS A 40 11.74 17.21 -1.56
N ASN A 41 10.84 17.18 -0.56
CA ASN A 41 9.87 16.13 -0.33
C ASN A 41 8.84 16.10 -1.45
N ILE A 42 8.56 14.92 -2.01
CA ILE A 42 7.61 14.78 -3.12
C ILE A 42 6.34 14.09 -2.64
N PRO A 43 5.20 14.80 -2.61
CA PRO A 43 3.92 14.17 -2.33
C PRO A 43 3.48 13.33 -3.52
N VAL A 44 3.13 12.07 -3.25
CA VAL A 44 2.59 11.12 -4.22
C VAL A 44 1.29 10.54 -3.69
N ASN A 45 0.39 10.19 -4.61
CA ASN A 45 -0.82 9.45 -4.28
C ASN A 45 -0.65 7.99 -4.70
N LEU A 46 -0.67 7.10 -3.71
CA LEU A 46 -0.58 5.66 -3.90
C LEU A 46 -1.99 5.07 -3.92
N SER A 47 -2.44 4.66 -5.11
CA SER A 47 -3.73 3.98 -5.32
C SER A 47 -3.52 2.48 -5.56
N PHE A 48 -4.21 1.63 -4.80
CA PHE A 48 -4.17 0.19 -4.98
C PHE A 48 -5.50 -0.47 -4.60
N VAL A 49 -5.71 -1.68 -5.10
CA VAL A 49 -6.94 -2.45 -4.85
C VAL A 49 -6.62 -3.68 -4.01
N VAL A 50 -7.28 -3.81 -2.88
CA VAL A 50 -7.24 -4.99 -2.01
C VAL A 50 -8.34 -5.95 -2.45
N ARG A 51 -7.93 -7.08 -3.06
CA ARG A 51 -8.85 -8.15 -3.45
C ARG A 51 -8.80 -9.29 -2.44
N SER A 52 -9.96 -9.69 -1.94
CA SER A 52 -10.09 -10.82 -1.03
C SER A 52 -11.16 -11.81 -1.49
N LYS A 53 -10.98 -13.07 -1.09
CA LYS A 53 -11.91 -14.17 -1.35
C LYS A 53 -12.05 -14.96 -0.06
N ALA A 54 -13.28 -15.26 0.33
CA ALA A 54 -13.57 -16.06 1.50
C ALA A 54 -14.51 -17.21 1.15
N PHE A 55 -14.43 -18.30 1.89
CA PHE A 55 -15.37 -19.43 1.81
C PHE A 55 -16.29 -19.35 3.02
N VAL A 56 -17.45 -18.71 2.88
CA VAL A 56 -18.33 -18.42 4.02
C VAL A 56 -19.20 -19.62 4.39
N LEU A 57 -19.57 -20.42 3.39
CA LEU A 57 -20.32 -21.68 3.52
C LEU A 57 -19.58 -22.81 2.79
N GLY A 58 -18.30 -23.00 3.10
CA GLY A 58 -17.44 -23.95 2.40
C GLY A 58 -17.29 -23.61 0.92
N ARG A 59 -17.24 -24.62 0.04
CA ARG A 59 -17.06 -24.43 -1.40
C ARG A 59 -18.31 -23.90 -2.12
N LEU A 60 -19.47 -23.92 -1.47
CA LEU A 60 -20.74 -23.50 -2.07
C LEU A 60 -20.80 -21.99 -2.32
N VAL A 61 -20.30 -21.21 -1.36
CA VAL A 61 -20.37 -19.74 -1.40
C VAL A 61 -18.97 -19.14 -1.27
N ARG A 62 -18.48 -18.58 -2.37
CA ARG A 62 -17.16 -17.95 -2.48
C ARG A 62 -17.27 -16.49 -2.93
N PRO A 63 -17.69 -15.56 -2.05
CA PRO A 63 -17.74 -14.14 -2.38
C PRO A 63 -16.34 -13.62 -2.72
N ARG A 64 -16.33 -12.61 -3.59
CA ARG A 64 -15.17 -11.80 -3.92
C ARG A 64 -15.43 -10.41 -3.35
N PHE A 65 -14.49 -9.89 -2.59
CA PHE A 65 -14.52 -8.52 -2.12
C PHE A 65 -13.35 -7.77 -2.76
N SER A 66 -13.59 -6.52 -3.12
CA SER A 66 -12.60 -5.63 -3.69
C SER A 66 -12.77 -4.29 -3.00
N ILE A 67 -11.69 -3.78 -2.43
CA ILE A 67 -11.68 -2.49 -1.76
C ILE A 67 -10.61 -1.66 -2.44
N GLU A 68 -10.98 -0.49 -2.92
CA GLU A 68 -10.03 0.45 -3.47
C GLU A 68 -9.51 1.35 -2.34
N VAL A 69 -8.21 1.56 -2.33
CA VAL A 69 -7.51 2.31 -1.28
C VAL A 69 -6.63 3.35 -1.94
N GLN A 70 -6.74 4.58 -1.48
CA GLN A 70 -5.86 5.67 -1.87
C GLN A 70 -5.14 6.20 -0.64
N CYS A 71 -3.83 6.34 -0.72
CA CYS A 71 -3.01 6.86 0.36
C CYS A 71 -2.16 8.04 -0.12
N SER A 72 -2.07 9.09 0.68
CA SER A 72 -1.14 10.19 0.45
C SER A 72 0.19 9.88 1.13
N VAL A 73 1.26 9.82 0.34
CA VAL A 73 2.61 9.48 0.82
C VAL A 73 3.54 10.59 0.44
N VAL A 74 4.43 10.98 1.35
CA VAL A 74 5.49 11.94 1.05
C VAL A 74 6.79 11.16 0.89
N MET A 75 7.37 11.18 -0.30
CA MET A 75 8.67 10.59 -0.57
C MET A 75 9.76 11.56 -0.13
N ASP A 76 10.50 11.15 0.90
CA ASP A 76 11.66 11.87 1.43
C ASP A 76 12.94 11.32 0.77
N PRO A 77 13.68 12.15 0.02
CA PRO A 77 14.92 11.74 -0.64
C PRO A 77 15.97 11.17 0.34
N THR A 78 15.98 11.60 1.61
CA THR A 78 16.92 11.11 2.62
C THR A 78 16.57 9.73 3.19
N LYS A 79 15.33 9.27 2.99
CA LYS A 79 14.79 8.02 3.54
C LYS A 79 14.49 6.97 2.48
N LEU A 80 15.05 7.11 1.28
CA LEU A 80 14.93 6.10 0.22
C LEU A 80 15.42 4.74 0.72
N GLY A 81 14.68 3.69 0.39
CA GLY A 81 14.98 2.31 0.80
C GLY A 81 14.50 1.95 2.21
N THR A 82 13.93 2.88 2.97
CA THR A 82 13.29 2.60 4.26
C THR A 82 11.79 2.38 4.13
N SER A 83 11.19 1.63 5.07
CA SER A 83 9.75 1.43 5.10
C SER A 83 9.02 2.67 5.64
N VAL A 84 7.96 3.07 4.96
CA VAL A 84 7.09 4.19 5.37
C VAL A 84 5.76 3.64 5.87
N SER A 85 5.33 4.09 7.05
CA SER A 85 4.02 3.71 7.60
C SER A 85 2.88 4.39 6.86
N LEU A 86 1.87 3.60 6.49
CA LEU A 86 0.68 4.05 5.76
C LEU A 86 -0.57 4.16 6.65
N HIS A 87 -0.45 3.86 7.95
CA HIS A 87 -1.61 3.61 8.83
C HIS A 87 -2.62 4.76 8.90
N SER A 88 -2.17 6.01 8.93
CA SER A 88 -3.02 7.20 9.08
C SER A 88 -3.24 7.99 7.79
N SER A 89 -2.65 7.56 6.67
CA SER A 89 -2.60 8.37 5.44
C SER A 89 -3.49 7.83 4.32
N CYS A 90 -4.29 6.79 4.61
CA CYS A 90 -5.10 6.07 3.63
C CYS A 90 -6.59 6.29 3.84
N GLN A 91 -7.32 6.33 2.73
CA GLN A 91 -8.78 6.35 2.68
C GLN A 91 -9.30 5.23 1.77
N LEU A 92 -10.47 4.70 2.12
CA LEU A 92 -11.22 3.79 1.26
C LEU A 92 -11.99 4.61 0.23
N LEU A 93 -11.94 4.18 -1.03
CA LEU A 93 -12.73 4.75 -2.13
C LEU A 93 -14.03 3.95 -2.34
#